data_AF-A0A7X8DHK8-F1
#
_entry.id   AF-A0A7X8DHK8-F1
#
_cell.length_a   1.000
_cell.length_b   1.000
_cell.length_c   1.000
_cell.angle_alpha   90.00
_cell.angle_beta   90.00
_cell.angle_gamma   90.00
#
_symmetry.space_group_name_H-M   'P 1'
#
loop_
_entity.id
_entity.type
_entity.pdbx_description
1 polymer ?
#
loop_
_entity_poly.entity_id
_entity_poly.type
_entity_poly.pdbx_seq_one_letter_code
_entity_poly.pdbx_strand_id
1 'polypeptide(L)'
;MQWLGVIIRFVVSALVLIVVSWLSPGFVISGGFAGALIAAVVIAVLGYVAEALLGERISPQSRGLVGFITAAVVIYLAQFIIPSLLSVSIVGALIAAFIIGLIDAFVPTALR
;
A
#
# COMPACT_ATOMS: atom_id res chain seq x y z
N MET A 1 -4.36 11.82 -22.57
CA MET A 1 -3.17 11.11 -22.03
C MET A 1 -3.36 10.57 -20.59
N GLN A 2 -4.57 10.55 -20.03
CA GLN A 2 -4.81 10.21 -18.61
C GLN A 2 -4.85 8.70 -18.29
N TRP A 3 -5.27 7.85 -19.22
CA TRP A 3 -5.48 6.43 -18.95
C TRP A 3 -4.19 5.61 -18.85
N LEU A 4 -3.18 5.94 -19.66
CA LEU A 4 -1.90 5.23 -19.66
C LEU A 4 -1.15 5.42 -18.33
N GLY A 5 -1.23 6.61 -17.73
CA GLY A 5 -0.64 6.88 -16.41
C GLY A 5 -1.32 6.08 -15.29
N VAL A 6 -2.65 5.97 -15.31
CA VAL A 6 -3.41 5.16 -14.33
C VAL A 6 -3.04 3.67 -14.47
N ILE A 7 -2.97 3.17 -15.71
CA ILE A 7 -2.61 1.76 -15.97
C ILE A 7 -1.18 1.48 -15.49
N ILE A 8 -0.20 2.32 -15.83
CA ILE A 8 1.19 2.15 -15.40
C ILE A 8 1.29 2.17 -13.87
N ARG A 9 0.61 3.11 -13.19
CA ARG A 9 0.59 3.19 -11.73
C ARG A 9 0.01 1.92 -11.11
N PHE A 10 -1.11 1.43 -11.65
CA PHE A 10 -1.75 0.21 -11.18
C PHE A 10 -0.85 -1.02 -11.33
N VAL A 11 -0.18 -1.15 -12.48
CA VAL A 11 0.79 -2.24 -12.72
C VAL A 11 1.99 -2.12 -11.77
N VAL A 12 2.53 -0.90 -11.57
CA VAL A 12 3.63 -0.66 -10.63
C VAL A 12 3.22 -1.03 -9.22
N SER A 13 2.06 -0.60 -8.72
CA SER A 13 1.58 -0.94 -7.39
C SER A 13 1.40 -2.46 -7.20
N ALA A 14 0.88 -3.16 -8.20
CA ALA A 14 0.76 -4.62 -8.15
C ALA A 14 2.13 -5.32 -8.11
N LEU A 15 3.10 -4.86 -8.92
CA LEU A 15 4.47 -5.38 -8.89
C LEU A 15 5.15 -5.13 -7.55
N VAL A 16 4.96 -3.93 -6.98
CA VAL A 16 5.48 -3.58 -5.65
C VAL A 16 4.93 -4.52 -4.60
N LEU A 17 3.62 -4.80 -4.60
CA LEU A 17 3.03 -5.74 -3.64
C LEU A 17 3.58 -7.16 -3.76
N ILE A 18 3.86 -7.63 -4.97
CA ILE A 18 4.50 -8.94 -5.17
C ILE A 18 5.90 -8.94 -4.57
N VAL A 19 6.71 -7.91 -4.84
CA VAL A 19 8.06 -7.78 -4.27
C VAL A 19 7.99 -7.72 -2.74
N VAL A 20 7.09 -6.92 -2.19
CA VAL A 20 6.86 -6.80 -0.76
C VAL A 20 6.44 -8.13 -0.14
N SER A 21 5.59 -8.91 -0.82
CA SER A 21 5.18 -10.23 -0.31
C SER A 21 6.33 -11.23 -0.17
N TRP A 22 7.43 -11.03 -0.91
CA TRP A 22 8.62 -11.87 -0.80
C TRP A 22 9.60 -11.36 0.26
N LEU A 23 9.64 -10.04 0.47
CA LEU A 23 10.57 -9.40 1.40
C LEU A 23 10.01 -9.28 2.82
N SER A 24 8.69 -9.32 2.98
CA SER A 24 8.03 -9.00 4.23
C SER A 24 7.53 -10.27 4.96
N PRO A 25 8.14 -10.64 6.09
CA PRO A 25 7.75 -11.84 6.83
C PRO A 25 6.31 -11.76 7.34
N GLY A 26 5.53 -12.79 7.02
CA GLY A 26 4.12 -12.86 7.37
C GLY A 26 3.24 -11.94 6.53
N PHE A 27 3.71 -11.42 5.39
CA PHE A 27 2.89 -10.79 4.35
C PHE A 27 2.68 -11.79 3.22
N VAL A 28 1.52 -12.46 3.20
CA VAL A 28 1.21 -13.53 2.25
C VAL A 28 0.01 -13.13 1.42
N ILE A 29 0.18 -13.15 0.10
CA ILE A 29 -0.90 -12.97 -0.88
C ILE A 29 -1.27 -14.32 -1.47
N SER A 30 -2.51 -14.74 -1.28
CA SER A 30 -3.08 -15.95 -1.88
C SER A 30 -3.78 -15.61 -3.20
N GLY A 31 -3.75 -16.53 -4.17
CA GLY A 31 -4.39 -16.31 -5.49
C GLY A 31 -3.50 -15.65 -6.55
N GLY A 32 -2.18 -15.59 -6.33
CA GLY A 32 -1.21 -15.12 -7.32
C GLY A 32 -1.41 -13.67 -7.75
N PHE A 33 -1.29 -13.39 -9.05
CA PHE A 33 -1.43 -12.03 -9.59
C PHE A 33 -2.81 -11.43 -9.34
N ALA A 34 -3.89 -12.22 -9.47
CA ALA A 34 -5.25 -11.74 -9.22
C ALA A 34 -5.46 -11.33 -7.76
N GLY A 35 -4.93 -12.11 -6.81
CA GLY A 35 -4.96 -11.76 -5.38
C GLY A 35 -4.20 -10.46 -5.09
N ALA A 36 -3.03 -10.27 -5.70
CA ALA A 36 -2.24 -9.05 -5.53
C ALA A 36 -2.96 -7.82 -6.10
N LEU A 37 -3.65 -7.99 -7.23
CA LEU A 37 -4.45 -6.95 -7.86
C LEU A 37 -5.61 -6.50 -6.97
N ILE A 38 -6.32 -7.45 -6.38
CA ILE A 38 -7.42 -7.17 -5.43
C ILE A 38 -6.87 -6.49 -4.17
N ALA A 39 -5.77 -7.00 -3.61
CA ALA A 39 -5.12 -6.39 -2.46
C ALA A 39 -4.69 -4.94 -2.74
N ALA A 40 -4.13 -4.66 -3.93
CA ALA A 40 -3.77 -3.30 -4.35
C ALA A 40 -4.97 -2.36 -4.34
N VAL A 41 -6.12 -2.81 -4.88
CA VAL A 41 -7.35 -2.02 -4.89
C VAL A 41 -7.83 -1.75 -3.45
N VAL A 42 -7.86 -2.77 -2.60
CA VAL A 42 -8.30 -2.62 -1.20
C VAL A 42 -7.39 -1.66 -0.43
N ILE A 43 -6.08 -1.81 -0.56
CA ILE A 43 -5.08 -0.94 0.09
C ILE A 43 -5.21 0.51 -0.43
N ALA A 44 -5.40 0.70 -1.74
CA ALA A 44 -5.59 2.04 -2.32
C ALA A 44 -6.87 2.72 -1.80
N VAL A 45 -7.98 1.99 -1.73
CA VAL A 45 -9.25 2.51 -1.20
C VAL A 45 -9.11 2.86 0.28
N LEU A 46 -8.52 1.97 1.08
CA LEU A 46 -8.26 2.24 2.50
C LEU A 46 -7.30 3.42 2.71
N GLY A 47 -6.27 3.54 1.87
CA GLY A 47 -5.34 4.66 1.88
C GLY A 47 -6.04 5.99 1.62
N TYR A 48 -6.91 6.03 0.62
CA TYR A 48 -7.74 7.21 0.31
C TYR A 48 -8.65 7.59 1.49
N VAL A 49 -9.31 6.60 2.11
CA VAL A 49 -10.15 6.84 3.30
C VAL A 49 -9.32 7.37 4.45
N ALA A 50 -8.15 6.78 4.72
CA ALA A 50 -7.27 7.23 5.78
C ALA A 50 -6.81 8.68 5.54
N GLU A 51 -6.39 9.02 4.32
CA GLU A 51 -6.00 10.38 3.95
C GLU A 51 -7.14 11.38 4.15
N ALA A 52 -8.36 11.04 3.73
CA ALA A 52 -9.54 11.87 3.92
C ALA A 52 -9.87 12.10 5.41
N LEU A 53 -9.60 11.12 6.27
CA LEU A 53 -9.81 11.24 7.72
C LEU A 53 -8.70 12.04 8.43
N LEU A 54 -7.44 11.87 8.02
CA LEU A 54 -6.31 12.60 8.62
C LEU A 54 -6.29 14.09 8.21
N GLY A 55 -6.75 14.41 7.01
CA GLY A 55 -6.90 15.78 6.51
C GLY A 55 -5.57 16.53 6.31
N GLU A 56 -5.66 17.77 5.80
CA GLU A 56 -4.50 18.59 5.40
C GLU A 56 -3.66 19.13 6.58
N ARG A 57 -3.96 18.76 7.82
CA ARG A 57 -3.34 19.35 9.03
C ARG A 57 -1.95 18.79 9.36
N ILE A 58 -1.43 17.88 8.54
CA ILE A 58 -0.13 17.25 8.78
C ILE A 58 1.00 18.21 8.36
N SER A 59 1.78 18.66 9.34
CA SER A 59 2.92 19.55 9.11
C SER A 59 3.96 18.90 8.17
N PRO A 60 4.64 19.66 7.31
CA PRO A 60 5.63 19.13 6.37
C PRO A 60 6.69 18.24 7.01
N GLN A 61 7.13 18.60 8.22
CA GLN A 61 8.12 17.86 9.00
C GLN A 61 7.60 16.51 9.51
N SER A 62 6.29 16.35 9.75
CA SER A 62 5.71 15.10 10.28
C SER A 62 5.12 14.19 9.21
N ARG A 63 4.97 14.66 7.97
CA ARG A 63 4.36 13.91 6.86
C ARG A 63 5.00 12.54 6.59
N GLY A 64 6.32 12.42 6.75
CA GLY A 64 7.01 11.15 6.54
C GLY A 64 6.60 10.05 7.52
N LEU A 65 6.67 10.34 8.82
CA LEU A 65 6.34 9.36 9.86
C LEU A 65 4.84 9.07 9.91
N VAL A 66 4.01 10.11 9.81
CA VAL A 66 2.54 9.94 9.81
C VAL A 66 2.11 9.11 8.61
N GLY A 67 2.65 9.39 7.41
CA GLY A 67 2.41 8.58 6.21
C GLY A 67 2.85 7.12 6.38
N PHE A 68 4.03 6.88 6.94
CA PHE A 68 4.53 5.53 7.22
C PHE A 68 3.59 4.74 8.16
N ILE A 69 3.20 5.34 9.29
CA ILE A 69 2.30 4.69 10.25
C ILE A 69 0.93 4.46 9.61
N THR A 70 0.43 5.43 8.85
CA THR A 70 -0.86 5.34 8.16
C THR A 70 -0.85 4.20 7.15
N ALA A 71 0.20 4.09 6.34
CA ALA A 71 0.38 3.00 5.38
C ALA A 71 0.44 1.64 6.09
N ALA A 72 1.19 1.52 7.19
CA ALA A 72 1.26 0.28 7.96
C ALA A 72 -0.11 -0.13 8.51
N VAL A 73 -0.87 0.82 9.06
CA VAL A 73 -2.25 0.56 9.56
C VAL A 73 -3.16 0.14 8.42
N VAL A 74 -3.14 0.86 7.29
CA VAL A 74 -3.95 0.54 6.09
C VAL A 74 -3.67 -0.87 5.58
N ILE A 75 -2.39 -1.22 5.44
CA ILE A 75 -1.94 -2.55 4.98
C ILE A 75 -2.40 -3.64 5.96
N TYR A 76 -2.22 -3.40 7.26
CA TYR A 76 -2.66 -4.35 8.27
C TYR A 76 -4.19 -4.51 8.28
N LEU A 77 -4.94 -3.43 8.06
CA LEU A 77 -6.40 -3.47 8.01
C LEU A 77 -6.94 -4.14 6.76
N ALA A 78 -6.23 -4.07 5.63
CA ALA A 78 -6.64 -4.68 4.37
C ALA A 78 -6.90 -6.19 4.50
N GLN A 79 -6.16 -6.88 5.38
CA GLN A 79 -6.33 -8.32 5.59
C GLN A 79 -7.73 -8.68 6.14
N PHE A 80 -8.38 -7.78 6.88
CA PHE A 80 -9.73 -8.04 7.42
C PHE A 80 -10.83 -7.89 6.36
N ILE A 81 -10.56 -7.16 5.28
CA ILE A 81 -11.50 -6.99 4.17
C ILE A 81 -11.43 -8.20 3.22
N ILE A 82 -10.22 -8.75 3.03
CA ILE A 82 -9.97 -9.88 2.11
C ILE A 82 -9.18 -11.01 2.80
N PRO A 83 -9.72 -11.62 3.87
CA PRO A 83 -8.97 -12.58 4.71
C PRO A 83 -8.57 -13.86 3.99
N SER A 84 -9.24 -14.21 2.88
CA SER A 84 -8.88 -15.36 2.04
C SER A 84 -7.72 -15.06 1.07
N LEU A 85 -7.41 -13.79 0.82
CA LEU A 85 -6.44 -13.36 -0.19
C LEU A 85 -5.21 -12.69 0.41
N LEU A 86 -5.30 -12.13 1.60
CA LEU A 86 -4.21 -11.40 2.24
C LEU A 86 -4.10 -11.78 3.71
N SER A 87 -2.91 -12.17 4.14
CA SER A 87 -2.55 -12.40 5.55
C SER A 87 -1.33 -11.56 5.87
N VAL A 88 -1.42 -10.69 6.88
CA VAL A 88 -0.35 -9.73 7.21
C VAL A 88 -0.07 -9.68 8.71
N SER A 89 1.16 -9.99 9.10
CA SER A 89 1.64 -9.76 10.47
C SER A 89 1.89 -8.26 10.74
N ILE A 90 1.90 -7.84 12.00
CA ILE A 90 2.20 -6.44 12.37
C ILE A 90 3.60 -6.03 11.86
N VAL A 91 4.60 -6.90 12.04
CA VAL A 91 5.96 -6.68 11.54
C VAL A 91 5.96 -6.63 10.01
N GLY A 92 5.19 -7.50 9.37
CA GLY A 92 5.06 -7.53 7.92
C GLY A 92 4.42 -6.26 7.36
N ALA A 93 3.43 -5.69 8.05
CA ALA A 93 2.82 -4.41 7.67
C ALA A 93 3.80 -3.25 7.78
N LEU A 94 4.62 -3.21 8.84
CA LEU A 94 5.64 -2.18 9.02
C LEU A 94 6.72 -2.25 7.93
N ILE A 95 7.22 -3.45 7.62
CA ILE A 95 8.21 -3.67 6.56
C ILE A 95 7.62 -3.33 5.19
N ALA A 96 6.38 -3.75 4.94
CA ALA A 96 5.67 -3.43 3.70
C ALA A 96 5.51 -1.92 3.51
N ALA A 97 5.04 -1.21 4.53
CA ALA A 97 4.88 0.24 4.50
C ALA A 97 6.20 0.97 4.25
N PHE A 98 7.30 0.46 4.81
CA PHE A 98 8.63 1.02 4.60
C PHE A 98 9.09 0.85 3.15
N ILE A 99 8.97 -0.36 2.60
CA ILE A 99 9.37 -0.68 1.23
C ILE A 99 8.51 0.11 0.23
N ILE A 100 7.19 0.15 0.43
CA ILE A 100 6.27 0.91 -0.45
C ILE A 100 6.63 2.39 -0.41
N GLY A 101 6.81 2.97 0.78
CA GLY A 101 7.19 4.37 0.93
C GLY A 101 8.53 4.71 0.27
N LEU A 102 9.50 3.78 0.33
CA LEU A 102 10.77 3.92 -0.38
C LEU A 102 10.58 3.90 -1.89
N ILE A 103 9.80 2.95 -2.41
CA ILE A 103 9.57 2.80 -3.86
C ILE A 103 8.81 4.01 -4.42
N ASP A 104 7.78 4.49 -3.72
CA ASP A 104 6.98 5.67 -4.12
C ASP A 104 7.81 6.96 -4.13
N ALA A 105 8.89 7.04 -3.34
CA ALA A 105 9.81 8.16 -3.38
C ALA A 105 10.66 8.19 -4.67
N PHE A 106 10.97 7.03 -5.25
CA PHE A 106 11.75 6.91 -6.49
C PHE A 106 10.90 6.84 -7.75
N VAL A 107 9.77 6.15 -7.67
CA VAL A 107 8.76 6.08 -8.73
C VAL A 107 7.66 7.03 -8.30
N PRO A 108 7.57 8.27 -8.84
CA PRO A 108 6.51 9.18 -8.47
C PRO A 108 5.15 8.62 -8.93
N THR A 109 4.57 7.79 -8.09
CA THR A 109 3.20 7.25 -8.16
C THR A 109 2.18 8.26 -7.68
N ALA A 110 2.59 9.53 -7.49
CA ALA A 110 1.84 10.67 -6.99
C ALA A 110 0.42 10.75 -7.56
N LEU A 111 -0.49 10.03 -6.91
CA LEU A 111 -1.69 10.62 -6.37
C LEU A 111 -1.21 11.62 -5.30
N ARG A 112 -1.13 12.88 -5.71
CA ARG A 112 -1.41 14.00 -4.83
C ARG A 112 -2.71 14.59 -5.31
#